data_AF-A0A8S9WMI7-F1
#
_entry.id   AF-A0A8S9WMI7-F1
#
_cell.length_a   1.000
_cell.length_b   1.000
_cell.length_c   1.000
_cell.angle_alpha   90.00
_cell.angle_beta   90.00
_cell.angle_gamma   90.00
#
_symmetry.space_group_name_H-M   'P 1'
#
loop_
_entity.id
_entity.type
_entity.pdbx_description
1 polymer ?
#
loop_
_entity_poly.entity_id
_entity_poly.type
_entity_poly.pdbx_seq_one_letter_code
_entity_poly.pdbx_strand_id
1 'polypeptide(L)'
;MSQSTSVLNEQPQISVAMLHLIKCIAPALFAVSIANSYPNYLYTDYKLGWKNAYCCEYENVNITCTGGTVIQIKTAWYGKALPNRKECPGRNEGMPTDGCPTNEPNIRAFIKGCHGKPACSVYRGNVDYNPCEVYSKWAEVWYECVPVVNLMVTKPSKEKPNNPVIGGFDENGRDLFVGRAFKNNDLLPCYVTPESKCVFASGDVTGDKTFEYLVGGVVDANGPKYSWLRNHRGDVPPAAVTLGQTKYGDPLFVGRAEIGSGLYIGQNH
;
A
#
# COMPACT_ATOMS: atom_id res chain seq x y z
N MET A 1 29.24 8.84 -50.85
CA MET A 1 28.08 8.04 -50.41
C MET A 1 28.27 7.70 -48.95
N SER A 2 27.51 8.40 -48.11
CA SER A 2 27.43 8.24 -46.67
C SER A 2 26.76 6.91 -46.31
N GLN A 3 27.33 6.16 -45.38
CA GLN A 3 26.54 5.24 -44.56
C GLN A 3 26.86 5.46 -43.09
N SER A 4 25.81 5.86 -42.41
CA SER A 4 25.64 6.22 -41.01
C SER A 4 25.88 5.04 -40.08
N THR A 5 26.70 5.26 -39.07
CA THR A 5 26.80 4.44 -37.87
C THR A 5 25.57 4.65 -36.98
N SER A 6 24.76 3.61 -36.77
CA SER A 6 23.71 3.62 -35.76
C SER A 6 24.32 3.23 -34.41
N VAL A 7 24.49 4.21 -33.53
CA VAL A 7 24.77 4.02 -32.11
C VAL A 7 23.48 3.51 -31.45
N LEU A 8 23.42 2.21 -31.16
CA LEU A 8 22.41 1.68 -30.25
C LEU A 8 22.78 2.12 -28.83
N ASN A 9 21.90 2.94 -28.27
CA ASN A 9 21.94 3.50 -26.94
C ASN A 9 21.62 2.38 -25.93
N GLU A 10 22.64 1.65 -25.47
CA GLU A 10 22.50 0.71 -24.34
C GLU A 10 22.34 1.51 -23.04
N GLN A 11 21.13 1.54 -22.49
CA GLN A 11 20.91 1.98 -21.11
C GLN A 11 21.56 0.98 -20.15
N PRO A 12 22.31 1.43 -19.13
CA PRO A 12 22.96 0.52 -18.20
C PRO A 12 21.91 -0.19 -17.34
N GLN A 13 21.73 -1.49 -17.62
CA GLN A 13 21.05 -2.46 -16.76
C GLN A 13 21.88 -2.66 -15.50
N ILE A 14 21.71 -1.79 -14.49
CA ILE A 14 22.19 -2.08 -13.15
C ILE A 14 21.25 -3.13 -12.54
N SER A 15 21.77 -4.34 -12.41
CA SER A 15 21.07 -5.53 -11.92
C SER A 15 20.41 -5.28 -10.56
N VAL A 16 19.09 -5.31 -10.53
CA VAL A 16 18.20 -5.15 -9.36
C VAL A 16 18.33 -6.31 -8.35
N ALA A 17 19.20 -7.29 -8.62
CA ALA A 17 19.52 -8.37 -7.69
C ALA A 17 20.13 -7.90 -6.35
N MET A 18 20.66 -6.68 -6.27
CA MET A 18 21.17 -6.12 -5.01
C MET A 18 20.09 -5.69 -4.01
N LEU A 19 18.80 -5.64 -4.37
CA LEU A 19 17.77 -5.15 -3.44
C LEU A 19 17.42 -6.11 -2.29
N HIS A 20 17.73 -7.40 -2.42
CA HIS A 20 17.50 -8.38 -1.34
C HIS A 20 18.65 -8.45 -0.33
N LEU A 21 19.82 -7.88 -0.65
CA LEU A 21 21.01 -7.90 0.21
C LEU A 21 21.21 -6.62 1.03
N ILE A 22 20.52 -5.52 0.73
CA ILE A 22 20.56 -4.26 1.51
C ILE A 22 19.53 -4.31 2.65
N LYS A 23 19.45 -5.41 3.39
CA LYS A 23 18.81 -5.41 4.71
C LYS A 23 19.75 -4.95 5.83
N CYS A 24 21.05 -4.82 5.57
CA CYS A 24 22.04 -4.67 6.65
C CYS A 24 22.95 -3.43 6.63
N ILE A 25 22.88 -2.50 5.67
CA ILE A 25 23.92 -1.43 5.62
C ILE A 25 23.38 0.01 5.47
N ALA A 26 22.17 0.24 4.93
CA ALA A 26 21.63 1.60 4.80
C ALA A 26 20.51 1.88 5.81
N PRO A 27 20.54 3.00 6.56
CA PRO A 27 19.42 3.39 7.42
C PRO A 27 18.19 3.72 6.57
N ALA A 28 17.10 2.97 6.76
CA ALA A 28 15.82 3.23 6.08
C ALA A 28 15.10 4.42 6.73
N LEU A 29 14.54 5.32 5.90
CA LEU A 29 13.66 6.41 6.36
C LEU A 29 12.21 6.00 6.10
N PHE A 30 11.31 6.21 7.06
CA PHE A 30 9.88 5.86 6.97
C PHE A 30 9.02 7.10 6.75
N ALA A 31 8.03 7.02 5.87
CA ALA A 31 6.99 8.04 5.82
C ALA A 31 6.05 7.87 7.03
N VAL A 32 5.83 8.93 7.79
CA VAL A 32 4.88 8.97 8.90
C VAL A 32 3.85 10.06 8.71
N SER A 33 2.64 9.81 9.22
CA SER A 33 1.60 10.83 9.38
C SER A 33 1.91 11.69 10.59
N ILE A 34 2.03 13.02 10.41
CA ILE A 34 2.39 13.94 11.50
C ILE A 34 1.26 14.06 12.54
N ALA A 35 0.01 13.89 12.12
CA ALA A 35 -1.14 13.91 13.05
C ALA A 35 -1.07 12.83 14.15
N ASN A 36 -0.22 11.81 13.98
CA ASN A 36 -0.04 10.71 14.90
C ASN A 36 1.38 10.66 15.52
N SER A 37 2.19 11.71 15.45
CA SER A 37 3.55 11.67 16.05
C SER A 37 3.52 12.07 17.54
N TYR A 38 3.52 11.09 18.46
CA TYR A 38 3.72 11.30 19.90
C TYR A 38 5.15 10.92 20.34
N PRO A 39 5.70 11.52 21.41
CA PRO A 39 7.14 11.44 21.71
C PRO A 39 7.62 10.13 22.39
N ASN A 40 6.75 9.17 22.72
CA ASN A 40 7.14 7.96 23.48
C ASN A 40 6.55 6.67 22.87
N TYR A 41 7.03 6.25 21.70
CA TYR A 41 6.56 5.02 21.06
C TYR A 41 7.32 3.78 21.56
N LEU A 42 6.56 2.78 22.02
CA LEU A 42 6.98 1.38 21.99
C LEU A 42 6.85 0.90 20.55
N TYR A 43 7.93 0.30 20.07
CA TYR A 43 8.24 0.19 18.67
C TYR A 43 7.48 -0.97 17.96
N THR A 44 6.55 -1.66 18.64
CA THR A 44 5.95 -2.93 18.14
C THR A 44 4.45 -2.92 17.83
N ASP A 45 3.73 -1.80 17.95
CA ASP A 45 2.26 -1.78 17.72
C ASP A 45 1.84 -0.84 16.59
N TYR A 46 2.22 -1.17 15.35
CA TYR A 46 1.77 -0.42 14.17
C TYR A 46 0.26 -0.52 13.90
N LYS A 47 -0.43 -1.46 14.56
CA LYS A 47 -1.89 -1.59 14.51
C LYS A 47 -2.57 -0.79 15.61
N LEU A 48 -1.83 -0.06 16.45
CA LEU A 48 -2.40 0.74 17.52
C LEU A 48 -3.39 1.75 16.92
N GLY A 49 -4.65 1.68 17.38
CA GLY A 49 -5.74 2.53 16.88
C GLY A 49 -6.49 1.96 15.67
N TRP A 50 -6.02 0.86 15.07
CA TRP A 50 -6.75 0.17 14.01
C TRP A 50 -7.92 -0.61 14.63
N LYS A 51 -9.04 -0.58 13.93
CA LYS A 51 -10.23 -1.38 14.18
C LYS A 51 -10.27 -2.53 13.18
N ASN A 52 -10.90 -3.62 13.58
CA ASN A 52 -11.12 -4.80 12.75
C ASN A 52 -12.61 -4.97 12.48
N ALA A 53 -12.97 -5.32 11.25
CA ALA A 53 -14.29 -5.81 10.88
C ALA A 53 -14.13 -7.07 10.04
N TYR A 54 -15.03 -8.03 10.21
CA TYR A 54 -15.00 -9.28 9.45
C TYR A 54 -16.42 -9.73 9.12
N CYS A 55 -16.56 -10.61 8.14
CA CYS A 55 -17.79 -11.33 7.86
C CYS A 55 -17.46 -12.68 7.22
N CYS A 56 -18.38 -13.62 7.27
CA CYS A 56 -18.22 -14.88 6.55
C CYS A 56 -18.59 -14.72 5.08
N GLU A 57 -18.29 -15.73 4.27
CA GLU A 57 -18.79 -15.82 2.90
C GLU A 57 -20.33 -15.75 2.88
N TYR A 58 -20.89 -15.06 1.87
CA TYR A 58 -22.31 -14.73 1.75
C TYR A 58 -22.87 -13.75 2.80
N GLU A 59 -22.01 -13.06 3.54
CA GLU A 59 -22.41 -12.01 4.48
C GLU A 59 -21.89 -10.63 4.07
N ASN A 60 -22.20 -9.61 4.88
CA ASN A 60 -21.75 -8.23 4.69
C ASN A 60 -20.72 -7.84 5.75
N VAL A 61 -19.63 -7.22 5.32
CA VAL A 61 -18.81 -6.41 6.21
C VAL A 61 -19.51 -5.07 6.41
N ASN A 62 -19.85 -4.73 7.64
CA ASN A 62 -20.46 -3.45 7.99
C ASN A 62 -19.49 -2.62 8.83
N ILE A 63 -19.20 -1.40 8.39
CA ILE A 63 -18.32 -0.47 9.11
C ILE A 63 -19.03 0.87 9.27
N THR A 64 -18.94 1.45 10.46
CA THR A 64 -19.46 2.79 10.75
C THR A 64 -18.47 3.57 11.61
N CYS A 65 -18.19 4.80 11.20
CA CYS A 65 -17.44 5.79 11.93
C CYS A 65 -18.39 6.90 12.40
N THR A 66 -18.23 7.33 13.65
CA THR A 66 -19.07 8.37 14.28
C THR A 66 -18.26 9.65 14.50
N GLY A 67 -18.90 10.73 14.98
CA GLY A 67 -18.20 11.97 15.32
C GLY A 67 -17.62 12.72 14.11
N GLY A 68 -18.26 12.64 12.94
CA GLY A 68 -17.82 13.34 11.73
C GLY A 68 -16.55 12.77 11.09
N THR A 69 -16.12 11.58 11.52
CA THR A 69 -14.96 10.88 10.95
C THR A 69 -15.35 9.99 9.77
N VAL A 70 -14.37 9.66 8.94
CA VAL A 70 -14.51 8.79 7.77
C VAL A 70 -13.57 7.58 7.88
N ILE A 71 -13.95 6.50 7.19
CA ILE A 71 -13.23 5.24 7.19
C ILE A 71 -11.96 5.37 6.33
N GLN A 72 -10.80 5.12 6.94
CA GLN A 72 -9.54 4.93 6.24
C GLN A 72 -9.18 3.44 6.28
N ILE A 73 -9.42 2.75 5.16
CA ILE A 73 -8.99 1.36 4.97
C ILE A 73 -7.45 1.27 5.06
N LYS A 74 -6.96 0.34 5.87
CA LYS A 74 -5.54 0.00 6.02
C LYS A 74 -5.20 -1.25 5.24
N THR A 75 -5.92 -2.34 5.51
CA THR A 75 -5.86 -3.57 4.71
C THR A 75 -7.26 -4.17 4.56
N ALA A 76 -7.49 -4.86 3.45
CA ALA A 76 -8.72 -5.59 3.18
C ALA A 76 -8.41 -6.94 2.54
N TRP A 77 -9.01 -8.00 3.06
CA TRP A 77 -8.71 -9.35 2.67
C TRP A 77 -10.00 -10.16 2.58
N TYR A 78 -10.07 -11.07 1.60
CA TYR A 78 -11.16 -12.02 1.44
C TYR A 78 -10.58 -13.34 0.94
N GLY A 79 -10.62 -14.38 1.75
CA GLY A 79 -9.93 -15.63 1.47
C GLY A 79 -10.05 -16.66 2.59
N LYS A 80 -9.10 -17.59 2.64
CA LYS A 80 -8.98 -18.63 3.67
C LYS A 80 -7.52 -18.86 4.07
N ALA A 81 -7.19 -18.53 5.32
CA ALA A 81 -5.85 -18.71 5.89
C ALA A 81 -5.77 -19.84 6.92
N LEU A 82 -6.91 -20.43 7.31
CA LEU A 82 -7.02 -21.45 8.36
C LEU A 82 -8.07 -22.51 7.94
N PRO A 83 -7.85 -23.78 8.30
CA PRO A 83 -8.82 -24.87 8.10
C PRO A 83 -10.19 -24.56 8.69
N ASN A 84 -10.21 -24.04 9.92
CA ASN A 84 -11.43 -23.67 10.62
C ASN A 84 -11.23 -22.33 11.36
N ARG A 85 -12.20 -21.43 11.22
CA ARG A 85 -12.28 -20.16 11.96
C ARG A 85 -13.54 -20.22 12.80
N LYS A 86 -13.42 -20.09 14.12
CA LYS A 86 -14.54 -20.27 15.05
C LYS A 86 -15.74 -19.36 14.73
N GLU A 87 -15.47 -18.13 14.29
CA GLU A 87 -16.50 -17.14 13.95
C GLU A 87 -17.12 -17.38 12.58
N CYS A 88 -16.46 -18.15 11.71
CA CYS A 88 -16.91 -18.50 10.37
C CYS A 88 -16.76 -20.01 10.15
N PRO A 89 -17.66 -20.83 10.74
CA PRO A 89 -17.60 -22.28 10.59
C PRO A 89 -17.76 -22.62 9.10
N GLY A 90 -16.69 -23.14 8.51
CA GLY A 90 -16.69 -23.53 7.11
C GLY A 90 -17.53 -24.78 6.87
N ARG A 91 -18.06 -24.93 5.65
CA ARG A 91 -18.69 -26.19 5.22
C ARG A 91 -17.66 -27.29 4.97
N ASN A 92 -16.42 -26.90 4.66
CA ASN A 92 -15.28 -27.77 4.39
C ASN A 92 -14.12 -27.39 5.31
N GLU A 93 -13.61 -28.34 6.09
CA GLU A 93 -12.44 -28.15 6.98
C GLU A 93 -11.11 -28.22 6.22
N GLY A 94 -11.13 -28.58 4.93
CA GLY A 94 -9.94 -28.62 4.09
C GLY A 94 -9.32 -27.24 3.86
N MET A 95 -8.05 -27.22 3.51
CA MET A 95 -7.30 -26.02 3.13
C MET A 95 -6.61 -26.26 1.78
N PRO A 96 -6.67 -25.30 0.84
CA PRO A 96 -5.93 -25.43 -0.41
C PRO A 96 -4.42 -25.45 -0.15
N THR A 97 -3.69 -26.30 -0.89
CA THR A 97 -2.24 -26.50 -0.76
C THR A 97 -1.45 -25.20 -0.89
N ASP A 98 -1.84 -24.33 -1.81
CA ASP A 98 -1.19 -23.04 -2.07
C ASP A 98 -1.78 -21.88 -1.25
N GLY A 99 -2.65 -22.21 -0.29
CA GLY A 99 -3.43 -21.25 0.48
C GLY A 99 -4.55 -20.60 -0.34
N CYS A 100 -5.31 -19.71 0.31
CA CYS A 100 -6.38 -18.96 -0.35
C CYS A 100 -6.24 -17.45 -0.10
N PRO A 101 -5.31 -16.78 -0.81
CA PRO A 101 -5.12 -15.35 -0.70
C PRO A 101 -6.26 -14.56 -1.35
N THR A 102 -6.34 -13.27 -1.01
CA THR A 102 -7.20 -12.30 -1.70
C THR A 102 -6.63 -11.95 -3.08
N ASN A 103 -7.30 -11.04 -3.78
CA ASN A 103 -6.93 -10.56 -5.10
C ASN A 103 -7.31 -9.09 -5.31
N GLU A 104 -6.79 -8.49 -6.39
CA GLU A 104 -7.01 -7.07 -6.71
C GLU A 104 -8.51 -6.69 -6.73
N PRO A 105 -9.42 -7.40 -7.44
CA PRO A 105 -10.84 -7.06 -7.43
C PRO A 105 -11.47 -7.02 -6.04
N ASN A 106 -11.13 -7.98 -5.17
CA ASN A 106 -11.64 -8.00 -3.79
C ASN A 106 -11.12 -6.82 -2.97
N ILE A 107 -9.82 -6.52 -3.04
CA ILE A 107 -9.24 -5.34 -2.36
C ILE A 107 -9.91 -4.05 -2.84
N ARG A 108 -10.07 -3.89 -4.16
CA ARG A 108 -10.74 -2.71 -4.76
C ARG A 108 -12.19 -2.58 -4.33
N ALA A 109 -12.91 -3.70 -4.16
CA ALA A 109 -14.30 -3.67 -3.70
C ALA A 109 -14.42 -3.01 -2.31
N PHE A 110 -13.52 -3.33 -1.38
CA PHE A 110 -13.51 -2.72 -0.05
C PHE A 110 -13.05 -1.25 -0.08
N ILE A 111 -11.99 -0.93 -0.84
CA ILE A 111 -11.53 0.45 -0.99
C ILE A 111 -12.65 1.34 -1.56
N LYS A 112 -13.25 0.93 -2.69
CA LYS A 112 -14.37 1.66 -3.32
C LYS A 112 -15.63 1.69 -2.46
N GLY A 113 -15.87 0.60 -1.71
CA GLY A 113 -17.01 0.44 -0.84
C GLY A 113 -16.96 1.35 0.39
N CYS A 114 -15.79 1.51 0.99
CA CYS A 114 -15.65 2.04 2.35
C CYS A 114 -14.75 3.26 2.49
N HIS A 115 -13.61 3.31 1.78
CA HIS A 115 -12.61 4.35 2.02
C HIS A 115 -13.17 5.76 1.76
N GLY A 116 -12.96 6.66 2.72
CA GLY A 116 -13.46 8.04 2.69
C GLY A 116 -14.95 8.21 3.01
N LYS A 117 -15.69 7.15 3.35
CA LYS A 117 -17.11 7.23 3.74
C LYS A 117 -17.29 7.15 5.25
N PRO A 118 -18.36 7.75 5.82
CA PRO A 118 -18.66 7.62 7.24
C PRO A 118 -19.18 6.22 7.60
N ALA A 119 -19.83 5.53 6.65
CA ALA A 119 -20.30 4.16 6.81
C ALA A 119 -20.26 3.41 5.48
N CYS A 120 -20.14 2.09 5.53
CA CYS A 120 -20.25 1.21 4.37
C CYS A 120 -20.79 -0.17 4.74
N SER A 121 -21.32 -0.86 3.72
CA SER A 121 -21.67 -2.28 3.77
C SER A 121 -21.15 -2.93 2.49
N VAL A 122 -20.37 -4.00 2.62
CA VAL A 122 -19.75 -4.70 1.48
C VAL A 122 -20.11 -6.19 1.53
N TYR A 123 -20.96 -6.62 0.60
CA TYR A 123 -21.42 -8.00 0.48
C TYR A 123 -20.37 -8.92 -0.15
N ARG A 124 -20.14 -10.11 0.42
CA ARG A 124 -19.16 -11.13 -0.04
C ARG A 124 -19.80 -12.47 -0.40
N GLY A 125 -20.92 -12.45 -1.13
CA GLY A 125 -21.54 -13.67 -1.68
C GLY A 125 -21.39 -13.83 -3.21
N ASN A 126 -21.68 -12.78 -3.99
CA ASN A 126 -21.55 -12.78 -5.45
C ASN A 126 -20.35 -11.91 -5.84
N VAL A 127 -19.14 -12.43 -5.66
CA VAL A 127 -17.92 -11.72 -6.04
C VAL A 127 -17.52 -12.12 -7.46
N ASP A 128 -17.26 -11.13 -8.33
CA ASP A 128 -16.88 -11.35 -9.73
C ASP A 128 -15.63 -12.24 -9.88
N TYR A 129 -14.82 -12.31 -8.82
CA TYR A 129 -13.70 -13.23 -8.73
C TYR A 129 -13.61 -13.81 -7.33
N ASN A 130 -14.13 -15.03 -7.18
CA ASN A 130 -14.18 -15.78 -5.94
C ASN A 130 -12.87 -16.58 -5.78
N PRO A 131 -11.98 -16.21 -4.84
CA PRO A 131 -10.78 -17.00 -4.61
C PRO A 131 -11.17 -18.39 -4.09
N CYS A 132 -10.55 -19.45 -4.61
CA CYS A 132 -10.69 -20.82 -4.07
C CYS A 132 -12.15 -21.23 -3.82
N GLU A 133 -12.95 -21.26 -4.88
CA GLU A 133 -14.41 -21.43 -4.87
C GLU A 133 -14.92 -22.59 -4.00
N VAL A 134 -14.16 -23.68 -3.89
CA VAL A 134 -14.53 -24.89 -3.13
C VAL A 134 -14.47 -24.70 -1.61
N TYR A 135 -13.72 -23.70 -1.14
CA TYR A 135 -13.44 -23.51 0.28
C TYR A 135 -14.21 -22.34 0.87
N SER A 136 -14.74 -22.53 2.09
CA SER A 136 -15.39 -21.45 2.84
C SER A 136 -14.40 -20.38 3.27
N LYS A 137 -14.74 -19.13 2.97
CA LYS A 137 -13.89 -17.96 3.22
C LYS A 137 -14.48 -17.03 4.26
N TRP A 138 -13.69 -16.04 4.63
CA TRP A 138 -14.14 -14.86 5.34
C TRP A 138 -13.48 -13.62 4.76
N ALA A 139 -14.12 -12.48 4.98
CA ALA A 139 -13.49 -11.19 4.81
C ALA A 139 -12.92 -10.69 6.13
N GLU A 140 -11.82 -9.96 6.05
CA GLU A 140 -11.23 -9.25 7.16
C GLU A 140 -10.72 -7.90 6.68
N VAL A 141 -11.15 -6.84 7.37
CA VAL A 141 -10.87 -5.46 7.02
C VAL A 141 -10.31 -4.76 8.25
N TRP A 142 -9.10 -4.23 8.11
CA TRP A 142 -8.47 -3.37 9.09
C TRP A 142 -8.59 -1.91 8.66
N TYR A 143 -9.04 -1.05 9.56
CA TYR A 143 -9.36 0.33 9.24
C TYR A 143 -9.17 1.27 10.44
N GLU A 144 -9.12 2.57 10.17
CA GLU A 144 -9.22 3.62 11.18
C GLU A 144 -10.40 4.55 10.87
N CYS A 145 -10.96 5.17 11.91
CA CYS A 145 -11.86 6.31 11.73
C CYS A 145 -11.05 7.60 11.91
N VAL A 146 -10.88 8.36 10.83
CA VAL A 146 -10.04 9.57 10.83
C VAL A 146 -10.88 10.81 10.51
N PRO A 147 -10.53 11.99 11.03
CA PRO A 147 -11.08 13.24 10.52
C PRO A 147 -10.85 13.35 9.01
N VAL A 148 -11.77 13.95 8.27
CA VAL A 148 -11.68 14.08 6.80
C VAL A 148 -10.37 14.73 6.35
N VAL A 149 -9.87 15.71 7.10
CA VAL A 149 -8.57 16.37 6.83
C VAL A 149 -7.37 15.41 6.89
N ASN A 150 -7.47 14.38 7.73
CA ASN A 150 -6.43 13.36 7.92
C ASN A 150 -6.57 12.17 6.96
N LEU A 151 -7.65 12.10 6.17
CA LEU A 151 -7.88 11.01 5.22
C LEU A 151 -6.75 10.93 4.19
N MET A 152 -6.16 9.76 4.02
CA MET A 152 -5.22 9.46 2.94
C MET A 152 -5.95 9.52 1.60
N VAL A 153 -5.56 10.43 0.72
CA VAL A 153 -6.19 10.55 -0.60
C VAL A 153 -5.34 9.81 -1.63
N THR A 154 -5.97 8.82 -2.27
CA THR A 154 -5.41 8.05 -3.37
C THR A 154 -6.50 7.94 -4.45
N LYS A 155 -6.16 8.23 -5.70
CA LYS A 155 -7.08 8.08 -6.84
C LYS A 155 -6.31 7.47 -8.01
N PRO A 156 -6.84 6.44 -8.69
CA PRO A 156 -6.22 5.92 -9.90
C PRO A 156 -6.17 7.00 -10.97
N SER A 157 -4.97 7.33 -11.43
CA SER A 157 -4.73 8.38 -12.43
C SER A 157 -3.36 8.17 -13.06
N LYS A 158 -3.25 8.43 -14.37
CA LYS A 158 -1.95 8.65 -15.02
C LYS A 158 -1.50 10.12 -14.93
N GLU A 159 -2.43 11.02 -14.65
CA GLU A 159 -2.15 12.44 -14.47
C GLU A 159 -1.69 12.71 -13.04
N LYS A 160 -0.60 13.47 -12.93
CA LYS A 160 -0.07 13.95 -11.66
C LYS A 160 -1.11 14.86 -10.97
N PRO A 161 -1.55 14.54 -9.74
CA PRO A 161 -2.52 15.37 -9.03
C PRO A 161 -1.87 16.66 -8.51
N ASN A 162 -2.71 17.57 -7.99
CA ASN A 162 -2.22 18.70 -7.19
C ASN A 162 -1.58 18.18 -5.89
N ASN A 163 -0.42 18.73 -5.52
CA ASN A 163 0.31 18.43 -4.29
C ASN A 163 0.62 16.93 -4.04
N PRO A 164 1.27 16.23 -4.99
CA PRO A 164 1.73 14.87 -4.74
C PRO A 164 2.87 14.89 -3.72
N VAL A 165 2.97 13.84 -2.91
CA VAL A 165 4.06 13.72 -1.93
C VAL A 165 5.36 13.43 -2.67
N ILE A 166 6.34 14.34 -2.58
CA ILE A 166 7.72 14.08 -2.99
C ILE A 166 8.34 13.12 -1.98
N GLY A 167 8.78 11.96 -2.45
CA GLY A 167 9.45 10.97 -1.58
C GLY A 167 10.96 10.95 -1.73
N GLY A 168 11.48 11.41 -2.86
CA GLY A 168 12.92 11.51 -3.09
C GLY A 168 13.23 12.04 -4.48
N PHE A 169 14.39 11.67 -5.01
CA PHE A 169 14.92 12.14 -6.29
C PHE A 169 15.80 11.08 -6.94
N ASP A 170 15.89 11.07 -8.25
CA ASP A 170 16.79 10.15 -8.98
C ASP A 170 18.24 10.67 -9.05
N GLU A 171 19.14 9.87 -9.64
CA GLU A 171 20.56 10.24 -9.80
C GLU A 171 20.79 11.54 -10.59
N ASN A 172 19.81 11.98 -11.39
CA ASN A 172 19.85 13.23 -12.14
C ASN A 172 19.21 14.40 -11.37
N GLY A 173 18.80 14.18 -10.12
CA GLY A 173 18.15 15.18 -9.27
C GLY A 173 16.68 15.44 -9.63
N ARG A 174 16.02 14.54 -10.38
CA ARG A 174 14.60 14.70 -10.74
C ARG A 174 13.72 14.17 -9.63
N ASP A 175 12.69 14.94 -9.27
CA ASP A 175 11.74 14.57 -8.22
C ASP A 175 11.04 13.24 -8.49
N LEU A 176 10.97 12.41 -7.45
CA LEU A 176 10.22 11.16 -7.42
C LEU A 176 9.06 11.28 -6.43
N PHE A 177 7.87 10.88 -6.87
CA PHE A 177 6.64 10.98 -6.07
C PHE A 177 6.28 9.64 -5.46
N VAL A 178 5.60 9.65 -4.32
CA VAL A 178 5.10 8.45 -3.67
C VAL A 178 3.82 7.98 -4.35
N GLY A 179 3.75 6.71 -4.73
CA GLY A 179 2.55 6.10 -5.27
C GLY A 179 2.38 4.63 -4.87
N ARG A 180 1.35 4.00 -5.42
CA ARG A 180 1.12 2.56 -5.31
C ARG A 180 0.39 2.01 -6.53
N ALA A 181 0.57 0.73 -6.79
CA ALA A 181 -0.12 0.02 -7.86
C ALA A 181 -0.23 -1.48 -7.54
N PHE A 182 -1.15 -2.16 -8.23
CA PHE A 182 -1.28 -3.60 -8.11
C PHE A 182 -0.25 -4.34 -8.97
N LYS A 183 0.38 -5.34 -8.39
CA LYS A 183 1.25 -6.31 -9.07
C LYS A 183 1.03 -7.69 -8.46
N ASN A 184 0.70 -8.68 -9.28
CA ASN A 184 0.49 -10.07 -8.84
C ASN A 184 -0.47 -10.22 -7.64
N ASN A 185 -1.55 -9.42 -7.61
CA ASN A 185 -2.53 -9.30 -6.51
C ASN A 185 -2.06 -8.61 -5.22
N ASP A 186 -0.79 -8.22 -5.13
CA ASP A 186 -0.30 -7.35 -4.06
C ASP A 186 -0.53 -5.88 -4.45
N LEU A 187 -0.94 -5.06 -3.49
CA LEU A 187 -0.97 -3.60 -3.64
C LEU A 187 0.35 -3.06 -3.12
N LEU A 188 1.25 -2.67 -4.01
CA LEU A 188 2.63 -2.34 -3.66
C LEU A 188 2.88 -0.84 -3.73
N PRO A 189 3.60 -0.27 -2.74
CA PRO A 189 4.20 1.06 -2.87
C PRO A 189 5.18 1.11 -4.05
N CYS A 190 5.25 2.26 -4.72
CA CYS A 190 6.19 2.54 -5.80
C CYS A 190 6.65 4.00 -5.73
N TYR A 191 7.78 4.29 -6.38
CA TYR A 191 8.06 5.66 -6.78
C TYR A 191 7.45 5.95 -8.14
N VAL A 192 6.99 7.17 -8.34
CA VAL A 192 6.45 7.65 -9.61
C VAL A 192 7.42 8.66 -10.22
N THR A 193 7.85 8.42 -11.45
CA THR A 193 8.77 9.30 -12.18
C THR A 193 8.04 10.53 -12.75
N PRO A 194 8.78 11.58 -13.18
CA PRO A 194 8.19 12.74 -13.86
C PRO A 194 7.37 12.37 -15.11
N GLU A 195 7.74 11.29 -15.80
CA GLU A 195 7.03 10.74 -16.96
C GLU A 195 5.80 9.91 -16.58
N SER A 196 5.36 9.98 -15.31
CA SER A 196 4.18 9.28 -14.81
C SER A 196 4.27 7.76 -14.95
N LYS A 197 5.43 7.20 -14.56
CA LYS A 197 5.65 5.75 -14.45
C LYS A 197 5.79 5.34 -13.00
N CYS A 198 4.94 4.43 -12.53
CA CYS A 198 5.05 3.81 -11.21
C CYS A 198 6.02 2.61 -11.28
N VAL A 199 7.16 2.75 -10.61
CA VAL A 199 8.28 1.80 -10.57
C VAL A 199 8.37 1.18 -9.19
N PHE A 200 8.26 -0.14 -9.14
CA PHE A 200 8.31 -0.90 -7.89
C PHE A 200 9.75 -1.05 -7.40
N ALA A 201 9.92 -1.41 -6.13
CA ALA A 201 11.22 -1.74 -5.56
C ALA A 201 11.96 -2.83 -6.37
N SER A 202 11.22 -3.77 -6.98
CA SER A 202 11.78 -4.80 -7.86
C SER A 202 12.32 -4.28 -9.21
N GLY A 203 12.22 -2.99 -9.51
CA GLY A 203 12.58 -2.41 -10.82
C GLY A 203 11.48 -2.50 -11.87
N ASP A 204 10.54 -3.44 -11.73
CA ASP A 204 9.38 -3.55 -12.61
C ASP A 204 8.54 -2.25 -12.65
N VAL A 205 7.94 -1.98 -13.81
CA VAL A 205 7.11 -0.82 -14.07
C VAL A 205 5.68 -1.27 -14.37
N THR A 206 4.70 -0.51 -13.87
CA THR A 206 3.26 -0.78 -14.03
C THR A 206 2.77 -0.81 -15.50
N GLY A 207 3.61 -0.37 -16.46
CA GLY A 207 3.27 -0.28 -17.88
C GLY A 207 2.15 0.72 -18.12
N ASP A 208 1.18 0.37 -18.96
CA ASP A 208 0.02 1.21 -19.27
C ASP A 208 -1.12 1.19 -18.25
N LYS A 209 -0.99 0.42 -17.15
CA LYS A 209 -2.02 0.37 -16.12
C LYS A 209 -2.00 1.66 -15.29
N THR A 210 -3.17 2.06 -14.79
CA THR A 210 -3.27 3.19 -13.86
C THR A 210 -2.68 2.84 -12.50
N PHE A 211 -2.08 3.82 -11.85
CA PHE A 211 -1.58 3.73 -10.47
C PHE A 211 -2.14 4.89 -9.65
N GLU A 212 -1.84 4.93 -8.36
CA GLU A 212 -2.36 5.94 -7.43
C GLU A 212 -1.21 6.74 -6.83
N TYR A 213 -1.32 8.07 -6.84
CA TYR A 213 -0.40 8.95 -6.10
C TYR A 213 -0.84 9.08 -4.64
N LEU A 214 0.12 9.16 -3.73
CA LEU A 214 -0.13 9.69 -2.40
C LEU A 214 -0.17 11.22 -2.47
N VAL A 215 -1.27 11.81 -1.99
CA VAL A 215 -1.47 13.26 -2.00
C VAL A 215 -1.26 13.84 -0.61
N GLY A 216 -0.37 14.83 -0.52
CA GLY A 216 0.06 15.46 0.73
C GLY A 216 -0.86 16.56 1.25
N GLY A 217 -1.89 16.95 0.49
CA GLY A 217 -2.67 18.14 0.78
C GLY A 217 -1.87 19.44 0.55
N VAL A 218 -2.50 20.59 0.80
CA VAL A 218 -1.78 21.88 0.89
C VAL A 218 -1.02 21.88 2.22
N VAL A 219 0.16 22.50 2.28
CA VAL A 219 0.84 22.74 3.57
C VAL A 219 -0.13 23.54 4.44
N ASP A 220 -0.73 22.89 5.44
CA ASP A 220 -1.60 23.56 6.38
C ASP A 220 -0.77 24.49 7.27
N ALA A 221 -1.41 25.38 8.01
CA ALA A 221 -0.73 26.24 8.99
C ALA A 221 0.12 25.45 10.03
N ASN A 222 -0.11 24.14 10.13
CA ASN A 222 0.59 23.21 11.03
C ASN A 222 1.74 22.42 10.35
N GLY A 223 2.10 22.73 9.10
CA GLY A 223 3.16 22.06 8.36
C GLY A 223 2.67 20.97 7.39
N PRO A 224 3.59 20.18 6.80
CA PRO A 224 3.24 19.15 5.82
C PRO A 224 2.47 18.00 6.47
N LYS A 225 1.54 17.36 5.74
CA LYS A 225 0.76 16.21 6.24
C LYS A 225 1.61 14.98 6.60
N TYR A 226 2.71 14.80 5.90
CA TYR A 226 3.62 13.67 6.05
C TYR A 226 5.04 14.14 6.34
N SER A 227 5.77 13.41 7.17
CA SER A 227 7.21 13.60 7.42
C SER A 227 7.97 12.29 7.24
N TRP A 228 9.28 12.39 7.03
CA TRP A 228 10.16 11.25 6.91
C TRP A 228 10.97 11.08 8.20
N LEU A 229 10.70 10.01 8.94
CA LEU A 229 11.46 9.69 10.15
C LEU A 229 12.63 8.79 9.82
N ARG A 230 13.81 9.17 10.32
CA ARG A 230 14.98 8.29 10.28
C ARG A 230 14.83 7.18 11.29
N ASN A 231 15.01 5.96 10.81
CA ASN A 231 15.02 4.81 11.68
C ASN A 231 16.32 4.02 11.50
N HIS A 232 16.93 3.68 12.63
CA HIS A 232 18.24 3.05 12.70
C HIS A 232 18.17 1.52 12.81
N ARG A 233 16.98 0.89 12.84
CA ARG A 233 16.83 -0.56 13.10
C ARG A 233 15.87 -1.32 12.18
N GLY A 234 15.36 -0.72 11.09
CA GLY A 234 14.41 -1.38 10.16
C GLY A 234 12.96 -1.45 10.68
N ASP A 235 12.83 -1.09 11.93
CA ASP A 235 11.69 -0.79 12.74
C ASP A 235 10.61 0.24 12.16
N VAL A 236 9.49 -0.21 11.54
CA VAL A 236 8.20 0.51 11.31
C VAL A 236 7.56 1.24 12.54
N PRO A 237 7.52 2.59 12.58
CA PRO A 237 6.87 3.33 13.67
C PRO A 237 5.32 3.24 13.61
N PRO A 238 4.58 3.39 14.72
CA PRO A 238 3.11 3.28 14.69
C PRO A 238 2.37 4.30 13.81
N ALA A 239 2.98 5.47 13.59
CA ALA A 239 2.45 6.49 12.68
C ALA A 239 2.82 6.24 11.20
N ALA A 240 3.45 5.11 10.86
CA ALA A 240 3.88 4.79 9.51
C ALA A 240 2.70 4.77 8.53
N VAL A 241 2.94 5.30 7.33
CA VAL A 241 1.94 5.33 6.27
C VAL A 241 1.84 3.94 5.63
N THR A 242 0.77 3.22 5.95
CA THR A 242 0.39 1.99 5.22
C THR A 242 -0.14 2.36 3.85
N LEU A 243 0.67 2.18 2.82
CA LEU A 243 0.30 2.49 1.43
C LEU A 243 0.13 1.22 0.59
N GLY A 244 0.36 0.04 1.15
CA GLY A 244 0.15 -1.20 0.43
C GLY A 244 -0.28 -2.35 1.32
N GLN A 245 -0.49 -3.50 0.69
CA GLN A 245 -0.72 -4.77 1.36
C GLN A 245 -0.33 -5.94 0.44
N THR A 246 0.05 -7.06 1.05
CA THR A 246 0.15 -8.34 0.35
C THR A 246 -1.24 -8.91 0.06
N LYS A 247 -1.32 -9.87 -0.85
CA LYS A 247 -2.49 -10.71 -1.11
C LYS A 247 -2.86 -11.62 0.07
N TYR A 248 -2.01 -11.69 1.10
CA TYR A 248 -2.31 -12.37 2.35
C TYR A 248 -2.87 -11.43 3.43
N GLY A 249 -2.94 -10.12 3.15
CA GLY A 249 -3.51 -9.12 4.05
C GLY A 249 -2.49 -8.42 4.95
N ASP A 250 -1.20 -8.71 4.77
CA ASP A 250 -0.13 -8.06 5.52
C ASP A 250 0.05 -6.63 5.01
N PRO A 251 0.10 -5.61 5.89
CA PRO A 251 0.32 -4.24 5.48
C PRO A 251 1.73 -4.03 4.94
N LEU A 252 1.87 -3.11 3.99
CA LEU A 252 3.14 -2.62 3.49
C LEU A 252 3.26 -1.11 3.73
N PHE A 253 4.42 -0.70 4.22
CA PHE A 253 4.70 0.68 4.62
C PHE A 253 5.62 1.38 3.62
N VAL A 254 5.45 2.69 3.49
CA VAL A 254 6.31 3.52 2.62
C VAL A 254 7.62 3.81 3.32
N GLY A 255 8.71 3.36 2.71
CA GLY A 255 10.07 3.72 3.11
C GLY A 255 10.82 4.40 1.96
N ARG A 256 12.00 4.94 2.26
CA ARG A 256 12.97 5.39 1.25
C ARG A 256 14.40 5.08 1.67
N ALA A 257 15.25 4.87 0.69
CA ALA A 257 16.66 4.54 0.86
C ALA A 257 17.53 5.24 -0.19
N GLU A 258 18.78 5.52 0.19
CA GLU A 258 19.79 6.07 -0.71
C GLU A 258 20.36 4.94 -1.58
N ILE A 259 20.40 5.15 -2.90
CA ILE A 259 20.99 4.25 -3.88
C ILE A 259 21.78 5.11 -4.86
N GLY A 260 23.11 4.91 -4.90
CA GLY A 260 23.99 5.80 -5.66
C GLY A 260 23.90 7.23 -5.15
N SER A 261 23.66 8.19 -6.05
CA SER A 261 23.39 9.60 -5.70
C SER A 261 21.90 9.90 -5.51
N GLY A 262 21.00 8.94 -5.71
CA GLY A 262 19.56 9.14 -5.62
C GLY A 262 18.95 8.67 -4.30
N LEU A 263 17.72 9.13 -4.04
CA LEU A 263 16.89 8.76 -2.90
C LEU A 263 15.58 8.17 -3.40
N TYR A 264 15.41 6.86 -3.25
CA TYR A 264 14.32 6.10 -3.88
C TYR A 264 13.32 5.61 -2.85
N ILE A 265 12.04 5.60 -3.23
CA ILE A 265 10.95 5.06 -2.41
C ILE A 265 10.89 3.55 -2.61
N GLY A 266 10.70 2.83 -1.51
CA GLY A 266 10.52 1.37 -1.47
C GLY A 266 9.43 0.96 -0.50
N GLN A 267 9.37 -0.34 -0.23
CA GLN A 267 8.44 -0.93 0.72
C GLN A 267 9.19 -1.55 1.90
N ASN A 268 8.59 -1.46 3.09
CA ASN A 268 9.00 -2.20 4.27
C ASN A 268 7.86 -3.12 4.73
N HIS A 269 8.24 -4.29 5.26
CA HIS A 269 7.36 -5.27 5.90
C HIS A 269 7.32 -5.04 7.41
#